data_AF-X6PH31-F1
#
_entry.id   AF-X6PH31-F1
#
_cell.length_a   1.000
_cell.length_b   1.000
_cell.length_c   1.000
_cell.angle_alpha   90.00
_cell.angle_beta   90.00
_cell.angle_gamma   90.00
#
_symmetry.space_group_name_H-M   'P 1'
#
loop_
_entity.id
_entity.type
_entity.pdbx_description
1 polymer ?
#
loop_
_entity_poly.entity_id
_entity_poly.type
_entity_poly.pdbx_seq_one_letter_code
_entity_poly.pdbx_strand_id
1 'polypeptide(L)'
;MTSSDYFQRLQKDFKNLDKEIIFQVWTWRKKDVDETVEILNFISKNSTSPEQQKILMQLLQIFGDCLSKEQILESWNASDRAFGDTTGKLVEMSFVMDINEIEEENDLKITREICLDVLWNLLNFPTKTKYRQIDNNALLRNLQDKCQKLNENIDDILADMTIYLQKIGFDKGNDGNWYFQNMNVEKLWKCYQSVINDQLMYCTVFQLFICICK
;
A
#
# COMPACT_ATOMS: atom_id res chain seq x y z
N MET A 1 -1.92 -31.17 -24.80
CA MET A 1 -0.49 -30.82 -24.70
C MET A 1 -0.22 -30.51 -23.23
N THR A 2 0.74 -31.18 -22.61
CA THR A 2 0.98 -31.08 -21.17
C THR A 2 1.74 -29.79 -20.82
N SER A 3 1.69 -29.36 -19.55
CA SER A 3 2.51 -28.23 -19.06
C SER A 3 4.01 -28.44 -19.30
N SER A 4 4.48 -29.68 -19.38
CA SER A 4 5.87 -30.03 -19.70
C SER A 4 6.20 -29.77 -21.17
N ASP A 5 5.28 -30.12 -22.08
CA ASP A 5 5.48 -29.96 -23.52
C ASP A 5 5.61 -28.48 -23.93
N TYR A 6 4.84 -27.60 -23.28
CA TYR A 6 4.93 -26.15 -23.51
C TYR A 6 6.25 -25.56 -23.02
N PHE A 7 6.71 -25.96 -21.83
CA PHE A 7 7.98 -25.47 -21.31
C PHE A 7 9.15 -25.87 -22.21
N GLN A 8 9.17 -27.11 -22.70
CA GLN A 8 10.19 -27.55 -23.67
C GLN A 8 10.12 -26.76 -24.98
N ARG A 9 8.93 -26.39 -25.45
CA ARG A 9 8.74 -25.53 -26.62
C ARG A 9 9.31 -24.13 -26.38
N LEU A 10 9.01 -23.51 -25.24
CA LEU A 10 9.58 -22.20 -24.87
C LEU A 10 11.11 -22.24 -24.84
N GLN A 11 11.71 -23.28 -24.27
CA GLN A 11 13.18 -23.46 -24.30
C GLN A 11 13.74 -23.57 -25.71
N LYS A 12 13.00 -24.16 -26.64
CA LYS A 12 13.39 -24.29 -28.04
C LYS A 12 13.26 -22.97 -28.81
N ASP A 13 12.23 -22.18 -28.49
CA ASP A 13 11.91 -20.94 -29.18
C ASP A 13 12.79 -19.77 -28.68
N PHE A 14 13.21 -19.80 -27.40
CA PHE A 14 14.02 -18.75 -26.75
C PHE A 14 15.43 -19.25 -26.37
N LYS A 15 16.18 -19.80 -27.33
CA LYS A 15 17.52 -20.39 -27.07
C LYS A 15 18.57 -19.40 -26.59
N ASN A 16 18.33 -18.11 -26.77
CA ASN A 16 19.21 -17.01 -26.36
C ASN A 16 18.95 -16.52 -24.93
N LEU A 17 17.92 -17.05 -24.27
CA LEU A 17 17.63 -16.78 -22.86
C LEU A 17 18.13 -17.94 -22.00
N ASP A 18 18.54 -17.62 -20.78
CA ASP A 18 18.82 -18.65 -19.78
C ASP A 18 17.54 -19.45 -19.48
N LYS A 19 17.67 -20.77 -19.34
CA LYS A 19 16.57 -21.67 -18.97
C LYS A 19 15.91 -21.25 -17.66
N GLU A 20 16.69 -20.70 -16.73
CA GLU A 20 16.20 -20.20 -15.45
C GLU A 20 15.24 -19.02 -15.65
N ILE A 21 15.56 -18.08 -16.54
CA ILE A 21 14.68 -16.95 -16.87
C ILE A 21 13.36 -17.46 -17.46
N ILE A 22 13.43 -18.40 -18.39
CA ILE A 22 12.23 -19.00 -19.00
C ILE A 22 11.36 -19.66 -17.93
N PHE A 23 11.98 -20.40 -17.01
CA PHE A 23 11.28 -21.08 -15.90
C PHE A 23 10.62 -20.09 -14.94
N GLN A 24 11.33 -19.02 -14.58
CA GLN A 24 10.81 -18.00 -13.68
C GLN A 24 9.63 -17.24 -14.29
N VAL A 25 9.70 -16.83 -15.56
CA VAL A 25 8.57 -16.17 -16.25
C VAL A 25 7.37 -17.11 -16.36
N TRP A 26 7.60 -18.36 -16.77
CA TRP A 26 6.54 -19.37 -16.87
C TRP A 26 5.82 -19.62 -15.54
N THR A 27 6.58 -19.65 -14.44
CA THR A 27 6.03 -19.83 -13.10
C THR A 27 5.30 -18.57 -12.63
N TRP A 28 5.89 -17.39 -12.83
CA TRP A 28 5.32 -16.10 -12.47
C TRP A 28 3.95 -15.87 -13.13
N ARG A 29 3.83 -16.18 -14.42
CA ARG A 29 2.56 -16.03 -15.18
C ARG A 29 1.61 -17.22 -15.04
N LYS A 30 1.77 -18.03 -13.99
CA LYS A 30 0.87 -19.15 -13.66
C LYS A 30 0.62 -20.07 -14.86
N LYS A 31 1.63 -20.26 -15.72
CA LYS A 31 1.57 -21.09 -16.92
C LYS A 31 0.67 -20.54 -18.04
N ASP A 32 0.39 -19.25 -18.05
CA ASP A 32 -0.21 -18.57 -19.19
C ASP A 32 0.81 -18.50 -20.34
N VAL A 33 0.48 -19.10 -21.48
CA VAL A 33 1.40 -19.22 -22.62
C VAL A 33 1.59 -17.89 -23.32
N ASP A 34 0.51 -17.12 -23.49
CA ASP A 34 0.52 -15.91 -24.30
C ASP A 34 1.28 -14.80 -23.54
N GLU A 35 0.99 -14.60 -22.26
CA GLU A 35 1.72 -13.65 -21.40
C GLU A 35 3.20 -14.04 -21.26
N THR A 36 3.50 -15.34 -21.10
CA THR A 36 4.89 -15.82 -21.00
C THR A 36 5.67 -15.52 -22.28
N VAL A 37 5.10 -15.83 -23.45
CA VAL A 37 5.74 -15.56 -24.74
C VAL A 37 5.96 -14.07 -24.93
N GLU A 38 5.00 -13.24 -24.55
CA GLU A 38 5.11 -11.79 -24.65
C GLU A 38 6.28 -11.24 -23.81
N ILE A 39 6.39 -11.67 -22.54
CA ILE A 39 7.46 -11.23 -21.64
C ILE A 39 8.83 -11.73 -22.09
N LEU A 40 8.93 -13.00 -22.51
CA LEU A 40 10.20 -13.54 -23.01
C LEU A 40 10.65 -12.84 -24.29
N ASN A 41 9.73 -12.52 -25.21
CA ASN A 41 10.03 -11.69 -26.38
C ASN A 41 10.55 -10.31 -25.96
N PHE A 42 9.92 -9.69 -24.97
CA PHE A 42 10.33 -8.40 -24.46
C PHE A 42 11.74 -8.42 -23.87
N ILE A 43 12.06 -9.40 -23.02
CA ILE A 43 13.40 -9.56 -22.42
C ILE A 43 14.44 -9.82 -23.52
N SER A 44 14.16 -10.77 -24.41
CA SER A 44 15.03 -11.17 -25.52
C SER A 44 15.39 -10.00 -26.44
N LYS A 45 14.44 -9.09 -26.70
CA LYS A 45 14.63 -7.93 -27.57
C LYS A 45 15.45 -6.80 -26.91
N ASN A 46 15.37 -6.65 -25.58
CA ASN A 46 15.82 -5.42 -24.89
C ASN A 46 17.02 -5.60 -23.97
N SER A 47 17.62 -6.80 -23.89
CA SER A 47 18.76 -7.07 -23.02
C SER A 47 19.86 -7.84 -23.74
N THR A 48 21.11 -7.43 -23.51
CA THR A 48 22.26 -7.86 -24.34
C THR A 48 23.17 -8.88 -23.68
N SER A 49 23.08 -9.05 -22.35
CA SER A 49 23.83 -10.07 -21.61
C SER A 49 22.88 -10.88 -20.71
N PRO A 50 23.24 -12.13 -20.35
CA PRO A 50 22.43 -12.93 -19.41
C PRO A 50 22.17 -12.22 -18.08
N GLU A 51 23.15 -11.46 -17.57
CA GLU A 51 22.99 -10.68 -16.34
C GLU A 51 21.93 -9.59 -16.51
N GLN A 52 21.99 -8.84 -17.62
CA GLN A 52 20.98 -7.82 -17.92
C GLN A 52 19.59 -8.42 -18.19
N GLN A 53 19.52 -9.61 -18.80
CA GLN A 53 18.25 -10.33 -18.97
C GLN A 53 17.63 -10.66 -17.62
N LYS A 54 18.45 -11.16 -16.68
CA LYS A 54 18.01 -11.50 -15.32
C LYS A 54 17.52 -10.27 -14.56
N ILE A 55 18.25 -9.16 -14.63
CA ILE A 55 17.83 -7.95 -13.93
C ILE A 55 16.55 -7.36 -14.53
N LEU A 56 16.44 -7.31 -15.86
CA LEU A 56 15.21 -6.83 -16.51
C LEU A 56 14.00 -7.71 -16.14
N MET A 57 14.19 -9.02 -16.07
CA MET A 57 13.16 -9.95 -15.58
C MET A 57 12.76 -9.64 -14.13
N GLN A 58 13.72 -9.38 -13.23
CA GLN A 58 13.43 -9.03 -11.84
C GLN A 58 12.64 -7.72 -11.74
N LEU A 59 13.01 -6.69 -12.51
CA LEU A 59 12.27 -5.43 -12.53
C LEU A 59 10.85 -5.61 -13.04
N LEU A 60 10.65 -6.43 -14.08
CA LEU A 60 9.32 -6.76 -14.57
C LEU A 60 8.50 -7.52 -13.52
N GLN A 61 9.10 -8.41 -12.74
CA GLN A 61 8.41 -9.11 -11.66
C GLN A 61 7.99 -8.18 -10.51
N ILE A 62 8.85 -7.20 -10.16
CA ILE A 62 8.60 -6.29 -9.05
C ILE A 62 7.58 -5.21 -9.45
N PHE A 63 7.67 -4.67 -10.66
CA PHE A 63 6.94 -3.48 -11.08
C PHE A 63 5.92 -3.72 -12.20
N GLY A 64 5.90 -4.88 -12.84
CA GLY A 64 5.08 -5.13 -14.03
C GLY A 64 3.58 -5.16 -13.82
N ASP A 65 3.13 -5.18 -12.56
CA ASP A 65 1.71 -5.07 -12.20
C ASP A 65 1.27 -3.61 -12.02
N CYS A 66 2.20 -2.68 -11.76
CA CYS A 66 1.91 -1.26 -11.55
C CYS A 66 2.40 -0.36 -12.69
N LEU A 67 3.45 -0.75 -13.41
CA LEU A 67 4.08 0.03 -14.48
C LEU A 67 4.08 -0.76 -15.78
N SER A 68 3.92 -0.06 -16.90
CA SER A 68 4.06 -0.68 -18.21
C SER A 68 5.50 -1.14 -18.44
N LYS A 69 5.68 -2.14 -19.31
CA LYS A 69 6.99 -2.67 -19.67
C LYS A 69 7.87 -1.58 -20.29
N GLU A 70 7.26 -0.66 -21.02
CA GLU A 70 7.91 0.50 -21.63
C GLU A 70 8.44 1.46 -20.57
N GLN A 71 7.64 1.80 -19.55
CA GLN A 71 8.08 2.66 -18.44
C GLN A 71 9.25 2.05 -17.66
N ILE A 72 9.18 0.73 -17.41
CA ILE A 72 10.26 -0.03 -16.76
C ILE A 72 11.55 0.04 -17.59
N LEU A 73 11.45 -0.19 -18.90
CA LEU A 73 12.59 -0.18 -19.81
C LEU A 73 13.19 1.22 -20.01
N GLU A 74 12.35 2.26 -20.12
CA GLU A 74 12.81 3.65 -20.22
C GLU A 74 13.61 4.05 -18.99
N SER A 75 13.10 3.73 -17.80
CA SER A 75 13.79 3.99 -16.52
C SER A 75 15.10 3.23 -16.40
N TRP A 76 15.10 1.97 -16.83
CA TRP A 76 16.28 1.11 -16.88
C TRP A 76 17.37 1.70 -17.78
N ASN A 77 17.01 2.13 -18.98
CA ASN A 77 17.95 2.74 -19.91
C ASN A 77 18.42 4.12 -19.45
N ALA A 78 17.55 4.92 -18.84
CA ALA A 78 17.88 6.24 -18.29
C ALA A 78 18.76 6.20 -17.03
N SER A 79 19.01 5.01 -16.48
CA SER A 79 19.84 4.79 -15.29
C SER A 79 21.07 3.94 -15.61
N ASP A 80 21.54 4.02 -16.86
CA ASP A 80 22.68 3.24 -17.37
C ASP A 80 22.58 1.73 -17.09
N ARG A 81 21.35 1.22 -16.97
CA ARG A 81 21.05 -0.18 -16.63
C ARG A 81 21.60 -0.61 -15.26
N ALA A 82 21.76 0.34 -14.34
CA ALA A 82 22.09 0.05 -12.95
C ALA A 82 20.81 -0.31 -12.16
N PHE A 83 20.85 -1.45 -11.47
CA PHE A 83 19.69 -1.96 -10.74
C PHE A 83 19.22 -1.03 -9.62
N GLY A 84 20.13 -0.58 -8.75
CA GLY A 84 19.77 0.28 -7.62
C GLY A 84 19.10 1.58 -8.08
N ASP A 85 19.71 2.25 -9.05
CA ASP A 85 19.22 3.54 -9.57
C ASP A 85 17.88 3.38 -10.31
N THR A 86 17.73 2.30 -11.10
CA THR A 86 16.47 2.03 -11.80
C THR A 86 15.35 1.74 -10.80
N THR A 87 15.62 0.90 -9.81
CA THR A 87 14.64 0.56 -8.77
C THR A 87 14.21 1.81 -8.01
N GLY A 88 15.15 2.71 -7.64
CA GLY A 88 14.81 3.97 -6.99
C GLY A 88 13.83 4.83 -7.80
N LYS A 89 14.09 5.00 -9.11
CA LYS A 89 13.20 5.75 -10.00
C LYS A 89 11.85 5.07 -10.21
N LEU A 90 11.83 3.75 -10.37
CA LEU A 90 10.58 3.00 -10.58
C LEU A 90 9.71 3.03 -9.33
N VAL A 91 10.29 2.99 -8.13
CA VAL A 91 9.55 3.19 -6.87
C VAL A 91 8.91 4.57 -6.83
N GLU A 92 9.67 5.62 -7.19
CA GLU A 92 9.13 6.97 -7.26
C GLU A 92 7.98 7.09 -8.27
N MET A 93 8.14 6.51 -9.47
CA MET A 93 7.09 6.51 -10.50
C MET A 93 5.86 5.71 -10.10
N SER A 94 6.03 4.50 -9.55
CA SER A 94 4.91 3.70 -9.07
C SER A 94 4.17 4.44 -7.98
N PHE A 95 4.88 5.13 -7.08
CA PHE A 95 4.30 5.91 -6.00
C PHE A 95 3.48 7.10 -6.52
N VAL A 96 3.97 7.83 -7.52
CA VAL A 96 3.23 8.97 -8.08
C VAL A 96 1.93 8.53 -8.77
N MET A 97 1.95 7.40 -9.49
CA MET A 97 0.73 6.88 -10.12
C MET A 97 -0.26 6.39 -9.05
N ASP A 98 0.23 5.66 -8.05
CA ASP A 98 -0.61 5.12 -6.98
C ASP A 98 -1.21 6.26 -6.14
N ILE A 99 -0.49 7.33 -5.81
CA ILE A 99 -1.09 8.50 -5.12
C ILE A 99 -2.22 9.14 -5.93
N ASN A 100 -2.07 9.21 -7.27
CA ASN A 100 -3.11 9.83 -8.11
C ASN A 100 -4.36 8.95 -8.21
N GLU A 101 -4.25 7.65 -7.92
CA GLU A 101 -5.34 6.68 -7.97
C GLU A 101 -5.89 6.30 -6.59
N ILE A 102 -5.10 6.48 -5.52
CA ILE A 102 -5.50 6.32 -4.12
C ILE A 102 -6.33 7.54 -3.72
N GLU A 103 -7.60 7.52 -4.11
CA GLU A 103 -8.63 8.27 -3.40
C GLU A 103 -8.93 7.51 -2.11
N GLU A 104 -8.59 8.10 -0.98
CA GLU A 104 -8.98 7.53 0.29
C GLU A 104 -10.51 7.55 0.42
N GLU A 105 -11.11 6.40 0.76
CA GLU A 105 -12.53 6.31 1.08
C GLU A 105 -12.91 7.37 2.14
N ASN A 106 -13.99 8.11 1.87
CA ASN A 106 -14.36 9.27 2.68
C ASN A 106 -14.68 8.92 4.13
N ASP A 107 -15.23 7.73 4.37
CA ASP A 107 -15.52 7.17 5.70
C ASP A 107 -14.25 6.99 6.53
N LEU A 108 -13.20 6.39 5.95
CA LEU A 108 -11.88 6.24 6.56
C LEU A 108 -11.25 7.61 6.83
N LYS A 109 -11.37 8.54 5.88
CA LYS A 109 -10.86 9.89 6.01
C LYS A 109 -11.51 10.65 7.18
N ILE A 110 -12.85 10.59 7.27
CA ILE A 110 -13.61 11.23 8.36
C ILE A 110 -13.22 10.61 9.71
N THR A 111 -13.22 9.28 9.80
CA THR A 111 -12.86 8.54 11.02
C THR A 111 -11.45 8.91 11.45
N ARG A 112 -10.48 8.88 10.51
CA ARG A 112 -9.09 9.19 10.79
C ARG A 112 -8.91 10.60 11.34
N GLU A 113 -9.52 11.59 10.69
CA GLU A 113 -9.38 13.00 11.10
C GLU A 113 -9.83 13.21 12.55
N ILE A 114 -11.02 12.70 12.90
CA ILE A 114 -11.54 12.81 14.27
C ILE A 114 -10.65 12.04 15.26
N CYS A 115 -10.18 10.85 14.88
CA CYS A 115 -9.30 10.05 15.73
C CYS A 115 -7.97 10.76 16.02
N LEU A 116 -7.37 11.36 15.01
CA LEU A 116 -6.13 12.14 15.15
C LEU A 116 -6.35 13.35 16.06
N ASP A 117 -7.47 14.06 15.93
CA ASP A 117 -7.81 15.18 16.80
C ASP A 117 -7.95 14.76 18.27
N VAL A 118 -8.62 13.63 18.53
CA VAL A 118 -8.77 13.07 19.89
C VAL A 118 -7.42 12.68 20.46
N LEU A 119 -6.62 11.91 19.72
CA LEU A 119 -5.31 11.44 20.16
C LEU A 119 -4.35 12.61 20.38
N TRP A 120 -4.34 13.59 19.48
CA TRP A 120 -3.52 14.79 19.58
C TRP A 120 -3.85 15.59 20.84
N ASN A 121 -5.13 15.77 21.16
CA ASN A 121 -5.56 16.45 22.37
C ASN A 121 -5.13 15.71 23.64
N LEU A 122 -5.23 14.37 23.67
CA LEU A 122 -4.78 13.55 24.79
C LEU A 122 -3.25 13.63 24.99
N LEU A 123 -2.48 13.58 23.90
CA LEU A 123 -1.02 13.63 23.92
C LEU A 123 -0.49 14.99 24.38
N ASN A 124 -1.07 16.09 23.89
CA ASN A 124 -0.61 17.44 24.22
C ASN A 124 -1.10 17.94 25.57
N PHE A 125 -2.23 17.42 26.06
CA PHE A 125 -2.84 17.88 27.29
C PHE A 125 -3.20 16.72 28.23
N PRO A 126 -2.20 15.91 28.63
CA PRO A 126 -2.45 14.67 29.34
C PRO A 126 -3.20 14.89 30.66
N THR A 127 -2.99 16.01 31.35
CA THR A 127 -3.59 16.30 32.67
C THR A 127 -4.98 16.94 32.59
N LYS A 128 -5.44 17.38 31.41
CA LYS A 128 -6.71 18.10 31.28
C LYS A 128 -7.86 17.11 31.12
N THR A 129 -8.68 16.99 32.16
CA THR A 129 -9.84 16.07 32.21
C THR A 129 -10.83 16.28 31.07
N LYS A 130 -11.01 17.52 30.60
CA LYS A 130 -11.91 17.83 29.47
C LYS A 130 -11.59 17.08 28.17
N TYR A 131 -10.33 16.68 27.94
CA TYR A 131 -9.94 15.93 26.74
C TYR A 131 -10.01 14.41 26.95
N ARG A 132 -10.21 13.97 28.19
CA ARG A 132 -10.45 12.57 28.55
C ARG A 132 -11.94 12.22 28.50
N GLN A 133 -12.79 13.14 28.11
CA GLN A 133 -14.22 12.94 27.95
C GLN A 133 -14.63 13.43 26.56
N ILE A 134 -15.41 12.61 25.84
CA ILE A 134 -16.02 13.00 24.57
C ILE A 134 -17.54 12.96 24.77
N ASP A 135 -18.17 14.11 24.63
CA ASP A 135 -19.62 14.22 24.62
C ASP A 135 -20.19 13.53 23.37
N ASN A 136 -21.11 12.59 23.56
CA ASN A 136 -21.62 11.77 22.47
C ASN A 136 -22.42 12.60 21.44
N ASN A 137 -23.12 13.65 21.88
CA ASN A 137 -23.87 14.53 20.98
C ASN A 137 -22.94 15.45 20.19
N ALA A 138 -21.83 15.90 20.79
CA ALA A 138 -20.79 16.65 20.10
C ALA A 138 -20.07 15.78 19.06
N LEU A 139 -19.75 14.54 19.40
CA LEU A 139 -19.18 13.57 18.45
C LEU A 139 -20.13 13.32 17.28
N LEU A 140 -21.40 13.02 17.57
CA LEU A 140 -22.40 12.77 16.55
C LEU A 140 -22.59 13.98 15.62
N ARG A 141 -22.67 15.21 16.17
CA ARG A 141 -22.79 16.42 15.35
C ARG A 141 -21.56 16.64 14.46
N ASN A 142 -20.36 16.44 14.99
CA ASN A 142 -19.13 16.59 14.20
C ASN A 142 -19.09 15.55 13.05
N LEU A 143 -19.46 14.31 13.35
CA LEU A 143 -19.62 13.27 12.33
C LEU A 143 -20.66 13.65 11.28
N GLN A 144 -21.87 14.08 11.69
CA GLN A 144 -22.92 14.56 10.79
C GLN A 144 -22.43 15.66 9.86
N ASP A 145 -21.77 16.69 10.40
CA ASP A 145 -21.26 17.82 9.62
C ASP A 145 -20.22 17.39 8.58
N LYS A 146 -19.41 16.37 8.89
CA LYS A 146 -18.41 15.82 7.97
C LYS A 146 -19.04 14.89 6.93
N CYS A 147 -19.91 13.98 7.34
CA CYS A 147 -20.66 13.10 6.44
C CYS A 147 -21.48 13.89 5.42
N GLN A 148 -22.15 14.97 5.84
CA GLN A 148 -22.91 15.83 4.92
C GLN A 148 -22.05 16.50 3.85
N LYS A 149 -20.81 16.88 4.18
CA LYS A 149 -19.88 17.51 3.22
C LYS A 149 -19.39 16.52 2.16
N LEU A 150 -19.30 15.23 2.52
CA LEU A 150 -18.76 14.18 1.66
C LEU A 150 -19.84 13.22 1.12
N ASN A 151 -21.12 13.47 1.43
CA ASN A 151 -22.28 12.65 1.06
C ASN A 151 -22.19 11.19 1.54
N GLU A 152 -21.69 10.99 2.77
CA GLU A 152 -21.49 9.68 3.37
C GLU A 152 -22.61 9.26 4.36
N ASN A 153 -22.75 7.95 4.56
CA ASN A 153 -23.64 7.39 5.58
C ASN A 153 -23.03 7.52 6.98
N ILE A 154 -23.75 8.17 7.88
CA ILE A 154 -23.29 8.36 9.24
C ILE A 154 -23.28 7.08 10.08
N ASP A 155 -24.20 6.15 9.82
CA ASP A 155 -24.37 4.97 10.69
C ASP A 155 -23.13 4.07 10.64
N ASP A 156 -22.55 3.91 9.45
CA ASP A 156 -21.34 3.10 9.22
C ASP A 156 -20.13 3.77 9.90
N ILE A 157 -19.92 5.07 9.67
CA ILE A 157 -18.81 5.84 10.26
C ILE A 157 -18.92 5.89 11.79
N LEU A 158 -20.15 5.98 12.33
CA LEU A 158 -20.37 5.97 13.78
C LEU A 158 -19.99 4.61 14.40
N ALA A 159 -20.26 3.51 13.70
CA ALA A 159 -19.86 2.17 14.12
C ALA A 159 -18.33 2.04 14.14
N ASP A 160 -17.65 2.50 13.09
CA ASP A 160 -16.18 2.47 13.01
C ASP A 160 -15.53 3.36 14.06
N MET A 161 -16.04 4.58 14.24
CA MET A 161 -15.56 5.48 15.29
C MET A 161 -15.73 4.86 16.69
N THR A 162 -16.83 4.13 16.92
CA THR A 162 -17.08 3.42 18.18
C THR A 162 -16.02 2.34 18.43
N ILE A 163 -15.75 1.50 17.43
CA ILE A 163 -14.71 0.46 17.50
C ILE A 163 -13.35 1.10 17.76
N TYR A 164 -13.06 2.21 17.09
CA TYR A 164 -11.81 2.92 17.20
C TYR A 164 -11.58 3.48 18.63
N LEU A 165 -12.58 4.18 19.17
CA LEU A 165 -12.52 4.73 20.54
C LEU A 165 -12.25 3.64 21.57
N GLN A 166 -12.91 2.49 21.45
CA GLN A 166 -12.66 1.34 22.31
C GLN A 166 -11.22 0.80 22.16
N LYS A 167 -10.73 0.67 20.93
CA LYS A 167 -9.36 0.18 20.63
C LYS A 167 -8.29 1.05 21.30
N ILE A 168 -8.44 2.37 21.28
CA ILE A 168 -7.49 3.29 21.92
C ILE A 168 -7.64 3.33 23.45
N GLY A 169 -8.81 2.94 23.99
CA GLY A 169 -9.05 2.76 25.42
C GLY A 169 -10.07 3.71 26.03
N PHE A 170 -10.98 4.27 25.24
CA PHE A 170 -12.17 4.93 25.76
C PHE A 170 -13.26 3.91 26.10
N ASP A 171 -13.92 4.12 27.23
CA ASP A 171 -15.07 3.36 27.67
C ASP A 171 -16.33 4.22 27.57
N LYS A 172 -17.45 3.59 27.21
CA LYS A 172 -18.75 4.27 27.18
C LYS A 172 -19.35 4.31 28.59
N GLY A 173 -19.67 5.51 29.06
CA GLY A 173 -20.33 5.74 30.34
C GLY A 173 -21.84 5.52 30.28
N ASN A 174 -22.48 5.47 31.44
CA ASN A 174 -23.92 5.29 31.58
C ASN A 174 -24.74 6.48 31.04
N ASP A 175 -24.12 7.65 30.92
CA ASP A 175 -24.67 8.85 30.30
C ASP A 175 -24.52 8.86 28.77
N GLY A 176 -23.94 7.81 28.20
CA GLY A 176 -23.66 7.67 26.77
C GLY A 176 -22.38 8.34 26.30
N ASN A 177 -21.70 9.12 27.15
CA ASN A 177 -20.43 9.79 26.81
C ASN A 177 -19.25 8.81 26.85
N TRP A 178 -18.14 9.20 26.23
CA TRP A 178 -16.92 8.38 26.21
C TRP A 178 -15.89 8.92 27.20
N TYR A 179 -15.24 8.03 27.95
CA TYR A 179 -14.29 8.35 29.01
C TYR A 179 -12.97 7.62 28.84
N PHE A 180 -11.87 8.34 28.98
CA PHE A 180 -10.51 7.81 28.93
C PHE A 180 -9.87 7.83 30.32
N GLN A 181 -9.85 6.67 31.00
CA GLN A 181 -9.47 6.61 32.42
C GLN A 181 -7.98 6.32 32.65
N ASN A 182 -7.38 5.43 31.85
CA ASN A 182 -6.01 4.97 32.08
C ASN A 182 -5.05 5.53 31.01
N MET A 183 -4.38 6.62 31.37
CA MET A 183 -3.44 7.28 30.46
C MET A 183 -2.08 6.61 30.48
N ASN A 184 -1.85 5.76 29.46
CA ASN A 184 -0.52 5.32 29.07
C ASN A 184 -0.08 6.11 27.83
N VAL A 185 0.81 7.10 28.03
CA VAL A 185 1.30 7.98 26.96
C VAL A 185 2.01 7.19 25.87
N GLU A 186 2.76 6.14 26.23
CA GLU A 186 3.44 5.28 25.25
C GLU A 186 2.43 4.55 24.35
N LYS A 187 1.36 4.01 24.95
CA LYS A 187 0.28 3.37 24.20
C LYS A 187 -0.43 4.38 23.27
N LEU A 188 -0.74 5.58 23.76
CA LEU A 188 -1.35 6.64 22.97
C LEU A 188 -0.48 7.07 21.79
N TRP A 189 0.83 7.20 22.01
CA TRP A 189 1.76 7.53 20.96
C TRP A 189 1.80 6.45 19.87
N LYS A 190 1.85 5.16 20.26
CA LYS A 190 1.77 4.05 19.32
C LYS A 190 0.46 4.04 18.53
N CYS A 191 -0.67 4.36 19.18
CA CYS A 191 -1.96 4.50 18.49
C CYS A 191 -1.92 5.65 17.48
N TYR A 192 -1.40 6.83 17.87
CA TYR A 192 -1.28 7.98 16.97
C TYR A 192 -0.41 7.67 15.75
N GLN A 193 0.74 7.02 15.95
CA GLN A 193 1.59 6.56 14.85
C GLN A 193 0.87 5.55 13.96
N SER A 194 0.14 4.58 14.53
CA SER A 194 -0.63 3.61 13.73
C SER A 194 -1.63 4.31 12.82
N VAL A 195 -2.38 5.28 13.34
CA VAL A 195 -3.41 6.00 12.55
C VAL A 195 -2.81 6.78 11.39
N ILE A 196 -1.68 7.44 11.63
CA ILE A 196 -0.95 8.14 10.57
C ILE A 196 -0.47 7.12 9.53
N ASN A 197 0.15 6.02 9.98
CA ASN A 197 0.69 5.01 9.08
C ASN A 197 -0.40 4.27 8.29
N ASP A 198 -1.62 4.20 8.83
CA ASP A 198 -2.81 3.64 8.17
C ASP A 198 -3.39 4.60 7.10
N GLN A 199 -2.82 5.79 6.90
CA GLN A 199 -3.07 6.53 5.65
C GLN A 199 -2.49 5.72 4.50
N LEU A 200 -3.30 5.50 3.47
CA LEU A 200 -2.90 4.72 2.29
C LEU A 200 -1.57 5.21 1.71
N MET A 201 -1.32 6.53 1.75
CA MET A 201 -0.05 7.15 1.37
C MET A 201 1.18 6.57 2.10
N TYR A 202 1.06 6.14 3.36
CA TYR A 202 2.17 5.59 4.16
C TYR A 202 2.21 4.06 4.16
N CYS A 203 1.08 3.37 3.97
CA CYS A 203 1.03 1.91 3.84
C CYS A 203 1.76 1.40 2.60
N THR A 204 1.60 2.07 1.45
CA THR A 204 2.30 1.69 0.21
C THR A 204 3.80 1.92 0.29
N VAL A 205 4.25 2.99 0.97
CA VAL A 205 5.68 3.25 1.23
C VAL A 205 6.31 2.12 2.05
N PHE A 206 5.62 1.61 3.08
CA PHE A 206 6.14 0.55 3.94
C PHE A 206 6.14 -0.83 3.26
N GLN A 207 5.11 -1.16 2.48
CA GLN A 207 5.04 -2.42 1.73
C GLN A 207 6.11 -2.50 0.63
N LEU A 208 6.38 -1.39 -0.08
CA LEU A 208 7.46 -1.32 -1.06
C LEU A 208 8.85 -1.43 -0.41
N PHE A 209 9.06 -0.83 0.77
CA PHE A 209 10.32 -0.98 1.52
C PHE A 209 10.59 -2.46 1.89
N ILE A 210 9.55 -3.21 2.25
CA ILE A 210 9.67 -4.66 2.51
C ILE A 210 10.00 -5.45 1.24
N CYS A 211 9.46 -5.06 0.08
CA CYS A 211 9.76 -5.70 -1.20
C CYS A 211 11.20 -5.43 -1.68
N ILE A 212 11.77 -4.26 -1.34
CA ILE A 212 13.16 -3.90 -1.69
C ILE A 212 14.18 -4.58 -0.75
N CYS A 213 13.80 -4.89 0.49
CA CYS A 213 14.68 -5.50 1.49
C CYS A 213 14.61 -7.04 1.58
N LYS A 214 13.92 -7.71 0.66
CA LYS A 214 13.90 -9.19 0.53
C LYS A 214 14.71 -9.63 -0.67
#